data_AF-A0AAU9G962-F1
#
_entry.id   AF-A0AAU9G962-F1
#
_cell.length_a   1.000
_cell.length_b   1.000
_cell.length_c   1.000
_cell.angle_alpha   90.00
_cell.angle_beta   90.00
_cell.angle_gamma   90.00
#
_symmetry.space_group_name_H-M   'P 1'
#
loop_
_entity.id
_entity.type
_entity.pdbx_description
1 polymer ?
#
loop_
_entity_poly.entity_id
_entity_poly.type
_entity_poly.pdbx_seq_one_letter_code
_entity_poly.pdbx_strand_id
1 'polypeptide(L)'
;MISSGPASARSTMSEEESFVILGSSPVPSLCTDGSLLLADAMDGSDRPVPVTQERDGADVSAAGSSSGTLSTSVDSDRHKSLAASFIMGEVKSDVLKNSVYSQFPSLCSMQASAEDVVKLQNMMEEYVSLKKTLDMVNRTMMDYHKLTQQWRQEAADREEQCKQQLKECQEQVEKLRAENKALMAELEAKLVQIELVQDIRQKEQDELRQSVSEKTSLINNMRVEIDKLQQIELNSFEFVPHDDKKEAKEEVSNPLNYVQREEHDRQIRELQRELSKMLAEKLEVTDMKKLYIQEIDCLKVNLTSAEELMHKMERDINQLQATDIQRQEEIEHLQTQNEIYRRDFEMERADREKNAGEKEQYLLDLRSLQRRNQELIEALAESHKSPKSGSPSPSTSGVSSLREDQRPVLDANGADARPADSALRCPICSKGFNSLSVLQSHVNDCLDKN
;
A
#
# COMPACT_ATOMS: atom_id res chain seq x y z
N MET A 1 -18.79 3.14 58.85
CA MET A 1 -19.04 4.56 59.20
C MET A 1 -18.24 5.38 58.20
N ILE A 2 -18.83 5.71 57.04
CA ILE A 2 -19.52 6.98 56.72
C ILE A 2 -18.60 8.20 56.86
N SER A 3 -18.16 8.79 55.74
CA SER A 3 -18.66 10.08 55.18
C SER A 3 -17.66 10.59 54.12
N SER A 4 -17.99 10.68 52.84
CA SER A 4 -18.69 11.77 52.11
C SER A 4 -17.75 12.90 51.64
N GLY A 5 -17.85 13.23 50.33
CA GLY A 5 -17.10 14.26 49.58
C GLY A 5 -17.35 15.72 49.99
N PRO A 6 -17.06 16.74 49.14
CA PRO A 6 -17.63 16.98 47.80
C PRO A 6 -16.57 17.53 46.79
N ALA A 7 -16.79 18.14 45.60
CA ALA A 7 -17.69 18.04 44.44
C ALA A 7 -17.14 18.98 43.33
N SER A 8 -17.55 18.73 42.07
CA SER A 8 -17.80 19.71 40.98
C SER A 8 -16.65 20.40 40.22
N ALA A 9 -16.55 20.11 38.91
CA ALA A 9 -16.63 21.13 37.85
C ALA A 9 -16.97 20.48 36.50
N ARG A 10 -18.18 20.74 36.00
CA ARG A 10 -18.60 20.60 34.60
C ARG A 10 -18.11 21.84 33.85
N SER A 11 -17.53 21.67 32.66
CA SER A 11 -17.40 22.75 31.68
C SER A 11 -17.90 22.25 30.33
N THR A 12 -18.97 22.91 29.87
CA THR A 12 -19.59 22.82 28.55
C THR A 12 -18.81 23.71 27.58
N MET A 13 -18.32 23.16 26.48
CA MET A 13 -17.87 23.93 25.32
C MET A 13 -18.77 23.56 24.14
N SER A 14 -19.40 24.61 23.62
CA SER A 14 -20.38 24.65 22.55
C SER A 14 -19.68 25.04 21.25
N GLU A 15 -20.36 24.75 20.13
CA GLU A 15 -20.21 25.35 18.80
C GLU A 15 -19.25 24.66 17.82
N GLU A 16 -19.87 23.78 17.04
CA GLU A 16 -19.45 23.21 15.77
C GLU A 16 -19.48 24.26 14.64
N GLU A 17 -18.31 24.78 14.27
CA GLU A 17 -18.11 25.59 13.07
C GLU A 17 -17.96 24.69 11.84
N SER A 18 -19.03 24.61 11.04
CA SER A 18 -19.06 23.96 9.73
C SER A 18 -18.37 24.85 8.69
N PHE A 19 -17.15 24.46 8.27
CA PHE A 19 -16.47 25.10 7.16
C PHE A 19 -16.61 24.25 5.88
N VAL A 20 -17.28 24.83 4.88
CA VAL A 20 -17.33 24.30 3.51
C VAL A 20 -16.01 24.61 2.83
N ILE A 21 -15.18 23.59 2.60
CA ILE A 21 -14.00 23.70 1.74
C ILE A 21 -14.47 23.45 0.30
N LEU A 22 -14.60 24.53 -0.49
CA LEU A 22 -14.81 24.44 -1.92
C LEU A 22 -13.53 23.90 -2.57
N GLY A 23 -13.53 22.60 -2.86
CA GLY A 23 -12.45 21.92 -3.58
C GLY A 23 -12.23 22.56 -4.95
N SER A 24 -11.02 23.03 -5.19
CA SER A 24 -10.55 23.36 -6.54
C SER A 24 -10.14 22.06 -7.23
N SER A 25 -10.74 21.76 -8.37
CA SER A 25 -10.41 20.59 -9.21
C SER A 25 -8.95 20.65 -9.66
N PRO A 26 -8.12 19.60 -9.46
CA PRO A 26 -6.86 19.48 -10.16
C PRO A 26 -7.09 18.91 -11.57
N VAL A 27 -6.44 19.57 -12.52
CA VAL A 27 -6.37 19.26 -13.96
C VAL A 27 -5.87 17.83 -14.25
N PRO A 28 -6.27 17.23 -15.38
CA PRO A 28 -5.83 15.89 -15.77
C PRO A 28 -4.38 15.91 -16.25
N SER A 29 -3.49 15.24 -15.52
CA SER A 29 -2.12 14.96 -16.00
C SER A 29 -2.07 13.57 -16.62
N LEU A 30 -2.17 13.53 -17.95
CA LEU A 30 -1.71 12.41 -18.77
C LEU A 30 -0.35 12.79 -19.37
N CYS A 31 0.68 12.09 -18.87
CA CYS A 31 1.91 11.63 -19.51
C CYS A 31 2.83 12.60 -20.25
N THR A 32 4.13 12.59 -19.87
CA THR A 32 5.21 12.26 -20.81
C THR A 32 6.39 11.63 -20.07
N ASP A 33 6.80 10.46 -20.56
CA ASP A 33 7.99 9.70 -20.23
C ASP A 33 9.29 10.52 -20.27
N GLY A 34 10.23 10.17 -19.39
CA GLY A 34 11.59 10.67 -19.45
C GLY A 34 12.49 10.15 -18.34
N SER A 35 12.80 8.85 -18.33
CA SER A 35 14.05 8.37 -17.71
C SER A 35 14.36 6.91 -18.10
N LEU A 36 14.73 6.73 -19.37
CA LEU A 36 15.72 5.72 -19.74
C LEU A 36 17.09 6.41 -19.63
N LEU A 37 17.98 5.87 -18.79
CA LEU A 37 19.45 5.91 -18.82
C LEU A 37 20.00 5.93 -17.39
N LEU A 38 20.11 4.76 -16.73
CA LEU A 38 21.20 4.47 -15.79
C LEU A 38 21.12 3.00 -15.33
N ALA A 39 21.61 2.06 -16.15
CA ALA A 39 22.00 0.73 -15.71
C ALA A 39 22.87 0.08 -16.80
N ASP A 40 24.07 0.63 -16.99
CA ASP A 40 25.14 -0.06 -17.72
C ASP A 40 26.46 0.27 -17.02
N ALA A 41 26.87 -0.60 -16.09
CA ALA A 41 28.25 -0.84 -15.72
C ALA A 41 28.29 -1.87 -14.57
N MET A 42 29.16 -2.86 -14.73
CA MET A 42 29.57 -3.90 -13.78
C MET A 42 28.70 -5.16 -13.77
N ASP A 43 28.98 -6.10 -14.67
CA ASP A 43 29.77 -7.27 -14.26
C ASP A 43 30.34 -7.99 -15.49
N GLY A 44 31.63 -8.34 -15.41
CA GLY A 44 32.33 -9.09 -16.43
C GLY A 44 33.28 -10.06 -15.74
N SER A 45 32.99 -11.35 -15.86
CA SER A 45 34.01 -12.40 -15.96
C SER A 45 33.42 -13.77 -16.36
N ASP A 46 33.87 -14.23 -17.53
CA ASP A 46 34.26 -15.61 -17.89
C ASP A 46 33.35 -16.85 -17.69
N ARG A 47 32.84 -17.33 -18.84
CA ARG A 47 32.82 -18.70 -19.45
C ARG A 47 33.33 -19.93 -18.63
N PRO A 48 32.98 -21.21 -18.94
CA PRO A 48 32.66 -21.72 -20.29
C PRO A 48 31.53 -22.76 -20.46
N VAL A 49 31.19 -22.94 -21.74
CA VAL A 49 30.33 -23.95 -22.40
C VAL A 49 30.92 -25.37 -22.25
N PRO A 50 30.08 -26.43 -22.40
CA PRO A 50 30.30 -27.30 -23.55
C PRO A 50 29.01 -27.69 -24.32
N VAL A 51 29.24 -27.88 -25.63
CA VAL A 51 28.36 -28.35 -26.70
C VAL A 51 28.50 -29.87 -26.83
N THR A 52 27.39 -30.58 -27.13
CA THR A 52 27.28 -31.77 -28.03
C THR A 52 25.78 -32.14 -28.08
N GLN A 53 25.03 -32.14 -29.19
CA GLN A 53 25.14 -32.66 -30.56
C GLN A 53 24.37 -33.99 -30.75
N GLU A 54 23.41 -33.96 -31.72
CA GLU A 54 22.81 -35.06 -32.52
C GLU A 54 21.82 -36.03 -31.83
N ARG A 55 20.72 -36.52 -32.43
CA ARG A 55 20.46 -36.97 -33.83
C ARG A 55 18.95 -37.28 -34.05
N ASP A 56 18.51 -37.32 -35.33
CA ASP A 56 17.49 -38.14 -36.04
C ASP A 56 16.17 -38.55 -35.34
N GLY A 57 14.98 -38.63 -35.93
CA GLY A 57 14.53 -38.75 -37.32
C GLY A 57 13.27 -39.65 -37.39
N ALA A 58 12.26 -39.24 -38.17
CA ALA A 58 11.17 -40.00 -38.81
C ALA A 58 9.99 -40.64 -38.01
N ASP A 59 8.79 -40.16 -38.38
CA ASP A 59 7.52 -40.84 -38.76
C ASP A 59 6.74 -41.80 -37.82
N VAL A 60 5.43 -41.50 -37.69
CA VAL A 60 4.24 -42.29 -38.13
C VAL A 60 3.02 -42.03 -37.21
N SER A 61 1.99 -41.35 -37.76
CA SER A 61 0.52 -41.54 -37.66
C SER A 61 -0.18 -41.64 -36.27
N ALA A 62 -1.45 -41.25 -36.03
CA ALA A 62 -2.56 -40.67 -36.78
C ALA A 62 -3.73 -40.35 -35.81
N ALA A 63 -4.77 -39.67 -36.34
CA ALA A 63 -6.11 -39.35 -35.80
C ALA A 63 -6.16 -38.11 -34.88
N GLY A 64 -6.83 -36.99 -35.20
CA GLY A 64 -8.03 -36.74 -36.02
C GLY A 64 -9.08 -36.12 -35.08
N SER A 65 -9.46 -34.84 -35.16
CA SER A 65 -10.47 -34.35 -36.11
C SER A 65 -10.66 -32.82 -36.02
N SER A 66 -10.68 -32.19 -37.22
CA SER A 66 -11.50 -31.07 -37.73
C SER A 66 -11.95 -29.94 -36.76
N SER A 67 -11.58 -28.68 -36.98
CA SER A 67 -12.11 -27.76 -38.02
C SER A 67 -11.28 -26.46 -37.93
N GLY A 68 -10.82 -25.79 -38.98
CA GLY A 68 -11.38 -25.57 -40.31
C GLY A 68 -11.31 -24.08 -40.60
N THR A 69 -10.11 -23.52 -40.63
CA THR A 69 -9.79 -22.16 -41.07
C THR A 69 -10.03 -22.05 -42.58
N LEU A 70 -11.05 -21.29 -42.98
CA LEU A 70 -11.25 -20.89 -44.37
C LEU A 70 -10.71 -19.48 -44.57
N SER A 71 -9.42 -19.42 -44.91
CA SER A 71 -8.90 -18.39 -45.81
C SER A 71 -9.27 -18.80 -47.23
N THR A 72 -10.11 -18.01 -47.89
CA THR A 72 -10.27 -18.05 -49.36
C THR A 72 -10.24 -16.61 -49.87
N SER A 73 -9.02 -16.12 -50.08
CA SER A 73 -8.76 -15.16 -51.13
C SER A 73 -8.23 -15.92 -52.34
N VAL A 74 -8.50 -15.35 -53.52
CA VAL A 74 -8.05 -15.72 -54.86
C VAL A 74 -8.96 -16.70 -55.63
N ASP A 75 -9.36 -16.22 -56.82
CA ASP A 75 -10.13 -16.85 -57.91
C ASP A 75 -11.67 -16.87 -57.88
N SER A 76 -12.29 -15.72 -58.23
CA SER A 76 -13.64 -15.71 -58.84
C SER A 76 -13.87 -14.59 -59.88
N ASP A 77 -12.81 -14.01 -60.44
CA ASP A 77 -12.93 -12.83 -61.32
C ASP A 77 -13.06 -13.12 -62.82
N ARG A 78 -13.29 -14.38 -63.24
CA ARG A 78 -13.39 -14.69 -64.68
C ARG A 78 -14.79 -14.88 -65.26
N HIS A 79 -15.87 -14.91 -64.47
CA HIS A 79 -17.24 -15.00 -65.01
C HIS A 79 -18.32 -14.24 -64.21
N LYS A 80 -18.02 -13.05 -63.68
CA LYS A 80 -19.12 -12.14 -63.27
C LYS A 80 -19.73 -11.54 -64.54
N SER A 81 -20.90 -12.04 -64.94
CA SER A 81 -21.70 -11.43 -66.01
C SER A 81 -21.90 -9.95 -65.68
N LEU A 82 -21.85 -9.07 -66.68
CA LEU A 82 -22.00 -7.63 -66.50
C LEU A 82 -23.35 -7.28 -65.83
N ALA A 83 -24.36 -8.15 -66.02
CA ALA A 83 -25.63 -8.11 -65.30
C ALA A 83 -25.50 -8.47 -63.81
N ALA A 84 -24.67 -9.45 -63.44
CA ALA A 84 -24.42 -9.80 -62.04
C ALA A 84 -23.66 -8.68 -61.31
N SER A 85 -22.67 -8.04 -61.95
CA SER A 85 -21.99 -6.87 -61.37
C SER A 85 -22.87 -5.61 -61.32
N PHE A 86 -23.86 -5.48 -62.21
CA PHE A 86 -24.90 -4.45 -62.10
C PHE A 86 -25.85 -4.70 -60.93
N ILE A 87 -26.33 -5.94 -60.80
CA ILE A 87 -27.23 -6.39 -59.72
C ILE A 87 -26.51 -6.46 -58.36
N MET A 88 -25.19 -6.34 -58.31
CA MET A 88 -24.43 -6.17 -57.07
C MET A 88 -24.01 -4.71 -56.79
N GLY A 89 -24.41 -3.76 -57.63
CA GLY A 89 -24.11 -2.33 -57.45
C GLY A 89 -22.65 -1.95 -57.70
N GLU A 90 -21.82 -2.87 -58.22
CA GLU A 90 -20.40 -2.63 -58.53
C GLU A 90 -20.22 -1.77 -59.80
N VAL A 91 -21.26 -1.66 -60.65
CA VAL A 91 -21.24 -0.91 -61.92
C VAL A 91 -22.31 0.18 -61.94
N LYS A 92 -21.91 1.42 -62.28
CA LYS A 92 -22.81 2.58 -62.39
C LYS A 92 -23.91 2.32 -63.43
N SER A 93 -25.16 2.66 -63.08
CA SER A 93 -26.37 2.49 -63.90
C SER A 93 -26.23 2.99 -65.34
N ASP A 94 -25.50 4.09 -65.54
CA ASP A 94 -25.30 4.69 -66.86
C ASP A 94 -24.54 3.79 -67.84
N VAL A 95 -23.65 2.91 -67.34
CA VAL A 95 -22.86 1.99 -68.17
C VAL A 95 -23.72 0.84 -68.69
N LEU A 96 -24.62 0.29 -67.88
CA LEU A 96 -25.56 -0.73 -68.35
C LEU A 96 -26.69 -0.15 -69.17
N LYS A 97 -27.18 1.05 -68.85
CA LYS A 97 -28.13 1.76 -69.72
C LYS A 97 -27.55 1.90 -71.12
N ASN A 98 -26.33 2.41 -71.27
CA ASN A 98 -25.72 2.57 -72.60
C ASN A 98 -25.44 1.24 -73.31
N SER A 99 -25.06 0.18 -72.59
CA SER A 99 -24.76 -1.13 -73.19
C SER A 99 -26.00 -1.96 -73.55
N VAL A 100 -27.06 -1.92 -72.73
CA VAL A 100 -28.27 -2.75 -72.93
C VAL A 100 -29.26 -2.05 -73.86
N TYR A 101 -29.44 -0.74 -73.75
CA TYR A 101 -30.32 0.01 -74.66
C TYR A 101 -29.77 0.08 -76.09
N SER A 102 -28.45 -0.08 -76.29
CA SER A 102 -27.86 -0.14 -77.64
C SER A 102 -27.96 -1.52 -78.29
N GLN A 103 -27.96 -2.61 -77.52
CA GLN A 103 -28.04 -3.98 -78.05
C GLN A 103 -29.47 -4.49 -78.24
N PHE A 104 -30.46 -3.99 -77.47
CA PHE A 104 -31.85 -4.44 -77.56
C PHE A 104 -32.85 -3.25 -77.54
N PRO A 105 -33.08 -2.58 -78.69
CA PRO A 105 -34.03 -1.47 -78.80
C PRO A 105 -35.48 -1.85 -78.44
N SER A 106 -35.84 -3.14 -78.52
CA SER A 106 -37.17 -3.65 -78.19
C SER A 106 -37.52 -3.64 -76.69
N LEU A 107 -36.52 -3.49 -75.80
CA LEU A 107 -36.75 -3.44 -74.34
C LEU A 107 -37.27 -2.07 -73.86
N CYS A 108 -37.16 -1.02 -74.67
CA CYS A 108 -37.82 0.27 -74.39
C CYS A 108 -39.36 0.20 -74.42
N SER A 109 -39.92 -0.91 -74.92
CA SER A 109 -41.38 -1.17 -74.96
C SER A 109 -41.91 -1.86 -73.70
N MET A 110 -41.05 -2.40 -72.83
CA MET A 110 -41.50 -2.87 -71.52
C MET A 110 -41.42 -1.70 -70.55
N GLN A 111 -42.58 -1.18 -70.20
CA GLN A 111 -42.78 -0.14 -69.20
C GLN A 111 -42.51 -0.71 -67.79
N ALA A 112 -41.30 -1.25 -67.56
CA ALA A 112 -40.73 -1.30 -66.22
C ALA A 112 -40.48 0.16 -65.86
N SER A 113 -41.31 0.69 -64.98
CA SER A 113 -41.26 2.11 -64.65
C SER A 113 -39.84 2.43 -64.15
N ALA A 114 -39.25 3.54 -64.59
CA ALA A 114 -37.91 3.93 -64.13
C ALA A 114 -37.83 4.01 -62.59
N GLU A 115 -38.98 4.21 -61.95
CA GLU A 115 -39.18 4.16 -60.51
C GLU A 115 -38.88 2.77 -59.90
N ASP A 116 -39.27 1.67 -60.56
CA ASP A 116 -39.00 0.31 -60.09
C ASP A 116 -37.51 -0.04 -60.16
N VAL A 117 -36.79 0.49 -61.16
CA VAL A 117 -35.34 0.33 -61.29
C VAL A 117 -34.60 1.09 -60.18
N VAL A 118 -35.05 2.31 -59.85
CA VAL A 118 -34.49 3.09 -58.73
C VAL A 118 -34.79 2.44 -57.39
N LYS A 119 -36.01 1.91 -57.18
CA LYS A 119 -36.36 1.14 -55.98
C LYS A 119 -35.48 -0.10 -55.83
N LEU A 120 -35.24 -0.85 -56.91
CA LEU A 120 -34.36 -2.01 -56.87
C LEU A 120 -32.91 -1.60 -56.55
N GLN A 121 -32.43 -0.50 -57.12
CA GLN A 121 -31.11 0.04 -56.82
C GLN A 121 -30.99 0.43 -55.33
N ASN A 122 -31.98 1.14 -54.78
CA ASN A 122 -32.00 1.50 -53.35
C ASN A 122 -32.03 0.26 -52.45
N MET A 123 -32.87 -0.73 -52.77
CA MET A 123 -32.94 -2.00 -52.02
C MET A 123 -31.60 -2.76 -52.04
N MET A 124 -30.86 -2.70 -53.14
CA MET A 124 -29.53 -3.31 -53.25
C MET A 124 -28.47 -2.52 -52.47
N GLU A 125 -28.48 -1.19 -52.53
CA GLU A 125 -27.60 -0.34 -51.73
C GLU A 125 -27.84 -0.57 -50.23
N GLU A 126 -29.11 -0.65 -49.81
CA GLU A 126 -29.51 -1.01 -48.45
C GLU A 126 -29.02 -2.41 -48.07
N TYR A 127 -29.18 -3.40 -48.94
CA TYR A 127 -28.67 -4.76 -48.72
C TYR A 127 -27.13 -4.79 -48.53
N VAL A 128 -26.38 -4.07 -49.38
CA VAL A 128 -24.92 -3.98 -49.25
C VAL A 128 -24.52 -3.28 -47.96
N SER A 129 -25.22 -2.21 -47.58
CA SER A 129 -25.00 -1.50 -46.32
C SER A 129 -25.27 -2.38 -45.10
N LEU A 130 -26.34 -3.17 -45.15
CA LEU A 130 -26.72 -4.10 -44.09
C LEU A 130 -25.71 -5.24 -43.98
N LYS A 131 -25.28 -5.81 -45.10
CA LYS A 131 -24.23 -6.83 -45.14
C LYS A 131 -22.93 -6.32 -44.52
N LYS A 132 -22.50 -5.11 -44.89
CA LYS A 132 -21.30 -4.48 -44.31
C LYS A 132 -21.44 -4.25 -42.80
N THR A 133 -22.63 -3.85 -42.36
CA THR A 133 -22.93 -3.65 -40.93
C THR A 133 -22.89 -4.99 -40.18
N LEU A 134 -23.47 -6.05 -40.74
CA LEU A 134 -23.46 -7.39 -40.16
C LEU A 134 -22.03 -7.95 -40.06
N ASP A 135 -21.21 -7.78 -41.11
CA ASP A 135 -19.79 -8.18 -41.10
C ASP A 135 -19.01 -7.43 -40.01
N MET A 136 -19.28 -6.14 -39.85
CA MET A 136 -18.66 -5.33 -38.80
C MET A 136 -19.09 -5.79 -37.40
N VAL A 137 -20.38 -6.07 -37.18
CA VAL A 137 -20.91 -6.59 -35.91
C VAL A 137 -20.34 -7.98 -35.59
N ASN A 138 -20.19 -8.84 -36.59
CA ASN A 138 -19.59 -10.16 -36.39
C ASN A 138 -18.12 -10.04 -35.98
N ARG A 139 -17.35 -9.13 -36.59
CA ARG A 139 -15.96 -8.87 -36.19
C ARG A 139 -15.87 -8.33 -34.78
N THR A 140 -16.66 -7.31 -34.43
CA THR A 140 -16.65 -6.76 -33.07
C THR A 140 -17.06 -7.81 -32.04
N MET A 141 -18.03 -8.67 -32.34
CA MET A 141 -18.42 -9.77 -31.46
C MET A 141 -17.27 -10.77 -31.25
N MET A 142 -16.51 -11.12 -32.29
CA MET A 142 -15.32 -11.95 -32.15
C MET A 142 -14.23 -11.28 -31.30
N ASP A 143 -14.01 -9.98 -31.49
CA ASP A 143 -13.04 -9.21 -30.71
C ASP A 143 -13.44 -9.15 -29.22
N TYR A 144 -14.72 -8.90 -28.92
CA TYR A 144 -15.24 -8.96 -27.55
C TYR A 144 -15.08 -10.35 -26.94
N HIS A 145 -15.33 -11.41 -27.70
CA HIS A 145 -15.14 -12.78 -27.22
C HIS A 145 -13.68 -13.04 -26.85
N LYS A 146 -12.75 -12.65 -27.73
CA LYS A 146 -11.31 -12.78 -27.51
C LYS A 146 -10.84 -11.99 -26.29
N LEU A 147 -11.28 -10.73 -26.18
CA LEU A 147 -10.96 -9.88 -25.03
C LEU A 147 -11.48 -10.50 -23.73
N THR A 148 -12.71 -11.03 -23.73
CA THR A 148 -13.29 -11.69 -22.57
C THR A 148 -12.50 -12.95 -22.19
N GLN A 149 -12.01 -13.73 -23.16
CA GLN A 149 -11.14 -14.88 -22.87
C GLN A 149 -9.81 -14.45 -22.25
N GLN A 150 -9.18 -13.40 -22.77
CA GLN A 150 -7.94 -12.86 -22.19
C GLN A 150 -8.15 -12.41 -20.74
N TRP A 151 -9.23 -11.70 -20.45
CA TRP A 151 -9.54 -11.25 -19.10
C TRP A 151 -9.76 -12.42 -18.14
N ARG A 152 -10.41 -13.50 -18.59
CA ARG A 152 -10.56 -14.73 -17.79
C ARG A 152 -9.21 -15.39 -17.51
N GLN A 153 -8.34 -15.46 -18.50
CA GLN A 153 -7.01 -16.05 -18.33
C GLN A 153 -6.18 -15.22 -17.35
N GLU A 154 -6.10 -13.90 -17.55
CA GLU A 154 -5.36 -13.03 -16.66
C GLU A 154 -5.93 -13.01 -15.23
N ALA A 155 -7.25 -13.15 -15.06
CA ALA A 155 -7.86 -13.29 -13.74
C ALA A 155 -7.44 -14.61 -13.06
N ALA A 156 -7.43 -15.71 -13.81
CA ALA A 156 -6.97 -17.01 -13.32
C ALA A 156 -5.48 -16.99 -12.95
N ASP A 157 -4.62 -16.39 -13.79
CA ASP A 157 -3.18 -16.28 -13.56
C ASP A 157 -2.89 -15.43 -12.31
N ARG A 158 -3.60 -14.30 -12.12
CA ARG A 158 -3.49 -13.48 -10.91
C ARG A 158 -3.96 -14.24 -9.66
N GLU A 159 -5.05 -15.00 -9.76
CA GLU A 159 -5.54 -15.82 -8.65
C GLU A 159 -4.51 -16.90 -8.26
N GLU A 160 -3.87 -17.53 -9.25
CA GLU A 160 -2.82 -18.52 -9.02
C GLU A 160 -1.58 -17.89 -8.36
N GLN A 161 -1.15 -16.72 -8.82
CA GLN A 161 -0.04 -15.99 -8.22
C GLN A 161 -0.33 -15.60 -6.77
N CYS A 162 -1.52 -15.07 -6.47
CA CYS A 162 -1.94 -14.78 -5.10
C CYS A 162 -1.96 -16.04 -4.23
N LYS A 163 -2.43 -17.18 -4.75
CA LYS A 163 -2.40 -18.47 -4.04
C LYS A 163 -0.98 -18.94 -3.74
N GLN A 164 -0.04 -18.77 -4.68
CA GLN A 164 1.36 -19.12 -4.47
C GLN A 164 2.00 -18.25 -3.40
N GLN A 165 1.83 -16.92 -3.48
CA GLN A 165 2.32 -15.98 -2.46
C GLN A 165 1.74 -16.27 -1.07
N LEU A 166 0.46 -16.63 -0.98
CA LEU A 166 -0.17 -17.01 0.27
C LEU A 166 0.45 -18.29 0.86
N LYS A 167 0.76 -19.29 0.03
CA LYS A 167 1.44 -20.51 0.47
C LYS A 167 2.86 -20.22 0.96
N GLU A 168 3.64 -19.45 0.22
CA GLU A 168 4.99 -19.06 0.64
C GLU A 168 4.97 -18.30 1.97
N CYS A 169 4.02 -17.38 2.15
CA CYS A 169 3.83 -16.66 3.41
C CYS A 169 3.45 -17.62 4.55
N GLN A 170 2.56 -18.58 4.30
CA GLN A 170 2.20 -19.60 5.29
C GLN A 170 3.41 -20.45 5.70
N GLU A 171 4.23 -20.91 4.74
CA GLU A 171 5.44 -21.67 5.02
C GLU A 171 6.47 -20.88 5.83
N GLN A 172 6.65 -19.59 5.52
CA GLN A 172 7.54 -18.71 6.29
C GLN A 172 7.03 -18.52 7.74
N VAL A 173 5.72 -18.32 7.91
CA VAL A 173 5.11 -18.20 9.24
C VAL A 173 5.26 -19.50 10.04
N GLU A 174 5.10 -20.66 9.41
CA GLU A 174 5.33 -21.95 10.07
C GLU A 174 6.78 -22.15 10.48
N LYS A 175 7.73 -21.79 9.60
CA LYS A 175 9.16 -21.83 9.92
C LYS A 175 9.51 -20.94 11.11
N LEU A 176 9.06 -19.67 11.09
CA LEU A 176 9.30 -18.73 12.20
C LEU A 176 8.62 -19.18 13.50
N ARG A 177 7.46 -19.83 13.43
CA ARG A 177 6.81 -20.43 14.61
C ARG A 177 7.61 -21.62 15.16
N ALA A 178 8.17 -22.45 14.30
CA ALA A 178 9.01 -23.57 14.72
C ALA A 178 10.32 -23.07 15.37
N GLU A 179 10.97 -22.07 14.77
CA GLU A 179 12.17 -21.43 15.32
C GLU A 179 11.90 -20.76 16.67
N ASN A 180 10.82 -20.00 16.81
CA ASN A 180 10.42 -19.41 18.09
C ASN A 180 10.18 -20.48 19.17
N LYS A 181 9.52 -21.59 18.82
CA LYS A 181 9.33 -22.70 19.77
C LYS A 181 10.65 -23.33 20.19
N ALA A 182 11.58 -23.51 19.25
CA ALA A 182 12.91 -24.06 19.55
C ALA A 182 13.72 -23.13 20.46
N LEU A 183 13.72 -21.82 20.17
CA LEU A 183 14.39 -20.81 20.99
C LEU A 183 13.80 -20.72 22.39
N MET A 184 12.47 -20.79 22.52
CA MET A 184 11.81 -20.83 23.83
C MET A 184 12.24 -22.05 24.65
N ALA A 185 12.29 -23.24 24.03
CA ALA A 185 12.75 -24.45 24.70
C ALA A 185 14.24 -24.35 25.10
N GLU A 186 15.09 -23.75 24.27
CA GLU A 186 16.50 -23.53 24.60
C GLU A 186 16.66 -22.53 25.75
N LEU A 187 15.86 -21.45 25.76
CA LEU A 187 15.88 -20.45 26.82
C LEU A 187 15.42 -21.05 28.16
N GLU A 188 14.36 -21.86 28.14
CA GLU A 188 13.88 -22.59 29.31
C GLU A 188 14.95 -23.55 29.85
N ALA A 189 15.62 -24.31 28.96
CA ALA A 189 16.71 -25.19 29.36
C ALA A 189 17.89 -24.43 29.99
N LYS A 190 18.26 -23.25 29.44
CA LYS A 190 19.30 -22.39 30.01
C LYS A 190 18.90 -21.81 31.36
N LEU A 191 17.64 -21.43 31.55
CA LEU A 191 17.14 -20.96 32.84
C LEU A 191 17.25 -22.04 33.91
N VAL A 192 16.84 -23.27 33.60
CA VAL A 192 16.99 -24.43 34.51
C VAL A 192 18.47 -24.69 34.83
N GLN A 193 19.36 -24.57 33.84
CA GLN A 193 20.80 -24.71 34.06
C GLN A 193 21.36 -23.62 34.98
N ILE A 194 20.93 -22.37 34.82
CA ILE A 194 21.34 -21.25 35.68
C ILE A 194 20.86 -21.48 37.11
N GLU A 195 19.61 -21.90 37.30
CA GLU A 195 19.04 -22.23 38.60
C GLU A 195 19.83 -23.35 39.30
N LEU A 196 20.16 -24.42 38.56
CA LEU A 196 21.00 -25.50 39.09
C LEU A 196 22.39 -25.01 39.54
N VAL A 197 23.03 -24.14 38.76
CA VAL A 197 24.35 -23.58 39.12
C VAL A 197 24.24 -22.66 40.34
N GLN A 198 23.16 -21.88 40.45
CA GLN A 198 22.90 -21.03 41.61
C GLN A 198 22.71 -21.88 42.87
N ASP A 199 21.94 -22.96 42.79
CA ASP A 199 21.72 -23.91 43.88
C ASP A 199 23.02 -24.56 44.35
N ILE A 200 23.88 -24.98 43.41
CA ILE A 200 25.19 -25.56 43.74
C ILE A 200 26.06 -24.52 44.44
N ARG A 201 26.16 -23.30 43.90
CA ARG A 201 26.94 -22.21 44.52
C ARG A 201 26.44 -21.87 45.91
N GLN A 202 25.13 -21.85 46.12
CA GLN A 202 24.54 -21.57 47.42
C GLN A 202 24.91 -22.68 48.43
N LYS A 203 24.80 -23.95 48.04
CA LYS A 203 25.22 -25.09 48.88
C LYS A 203 26.71 -25.02 49.23
N GLU A 204 27.58 -24.78 48.26
CA GLU A 204 29.03 -24.62 48.50
C GLU A 204 29.31 -23.45 49.46
N GLN A 205 28.60 -22.33 49.32
CA GLN A 205 28.75 -21.19 50.22
C GLN A 205 28.28 -21.51 51.65
N ASP A 206 27.20 -22.25 51.79
CA ASP A 206 26.67 -22.67 53.09
C ASP A 206 27.60 -23.68 53.78
N GLU A 207 28.16 -24.64 53.04
CA GLU A 207 29.18 -25.57 53.54
C GLU A 207 30.46 -24.83 53.97
N LEU A 208 30.92 -23.85 53.18
CA LEU A 208 32.05 -23.00 53.55
C LEU A 208 31.76 -22.18 54.82
N ARG A 209 30.57 -21.59 54.94
CA ARG A 209 30.14 -20.86 56.15
C ARG A 209 30.12 -21.78 57.36
N GLN A 210 29.60 -23.01 57.22
CA GLN A 210 29.60 -23.99 58.28
C GLN A 210 31.03 -24.35 58.72
N SER A 211 31.92 -24.68 57.78
CA SER A 211 33.33 -25.01 58.08
C SER A 211 34.07 -23.85 58.76
N VAL A 212 33.83 -22.61 58.32
CA VAL A 212 34.39 -21.41 58.97
C VAL A 212 33.84 -21.27 60.40
N SER A 213 32.55 -21.51 60.62
CA SER A 213 31.95 -21.44 61.96
C SER A 213 32.53 -22.49 62.92
N GLU A 214 32.74 -23.72 62.45
CA GLU A 214 33.33 -24.82 63.21
C GLU A 214 34.78 -24.50 63.59
N LYS A 215 35.59 -24.04 62.62
CA LYS A 215 36.98 -23.61 62.87
C LYS A 215 37.05 -22.42 63.83
N THR A 216 36.15 -21.45 63.70
CA THR A 216 36.08 -20.29 64.59
C THR A 216 35.71 -20.70 66.02
N SER A 217 34.77 -21.64 66.18
CA SER A 217 34.40 -22.21 67.48
C SER A 217 35.58 -22.91 68.14
N LEU A 218 36.34 -23.72 67.38
CA LEU A 218 37.55 -24.37 67.88
C LEU A 218 38.62 -23.36 68.32
N ILE A 219 38.87 -22.32 67.52
CA ILE A 219 39.81 -21.24 67.87
C ILE A 219 39.39 -20.55 69.16
N ASN A 220 38.10 -20.23 69.31
CA ASN A 220 37.58 -19.61 70.53
C ASN A 220 37.73 -20.54 71.75
N ASN A 221 37.49 -21.84 71.59
CA ASN A 221 37.68 -22.82 72.67
C ASN A 221 39.16 -22.90 73.09
N MET A 222 40.07 -23.01 72.12
CA MET A 222 41.51 -23.00 72.38
C MET A 222 41.97 -21.70 73.05
N ARG A 223 41.42 -20.56 72.64
CA ARG A 223 41.73 -19.26 73.25
C ARG A 223 41.38 -19.22 74.73
N VAL A 224 40.18 -19.70 75.10
CA VAL A 224 39.77 -19.77 76.51
C VAL A 224 40.69 -20.68 77.32
N GLU A 225 41.12 -21.81 76.77
CA GLU A 225 42.03 -22.71 77.48
C GLU A 225 43.43 -22.11 77.64
N ILE A 226 43.93 -21.37 76.63
CA ILE A 226 45.18 -20.61 76.72
C ILE A 226 45.08 -19.57 77.84
N ASP A 227 44.01 -18.76 77.87
CA ASP A 227 43.81 -17.73 78.90
C ASP A 227 43.77 -18.35 80.30
N LYS A 228 43.10 -19.51 80.44
CA LYS A 228 43.01 -20.26 81.70
C LYS A 228 44.37 -20.81 82.14
N LEU A 229 45.16 -21.38 81.23
CA LEU A 229 46.50 -21.87 81.52
C LEU A 229 47.43 -20.72 81.95
N GLN A 230 47.38 -19.58 81.25
CA GLN A 230 48.12 -18.38 81.63
C GLN A 230 47.72 -17.88 83.03
N GLN A 231 46.43 -17.91 83.36
CA GLN A 231 45.95 -17.50 84.68
C GLN A 231 46.40 -18.46 85.80
N ILE A 232 46.48 -19.77 85.52
CA ILE A 232 47.04 -20.76 86.45
C ILE A 232 48.55 -20.55 86.64
N GLU A 233 49.30 -20.34 85.56
CA GLU A 233 50.72 -20.02 85.64
C GLU A 233 50.95 -18.74 86.46
N LEU A 234 50.26 -17.63 86.14
CA LEU A 234 50.39 -16.37 86.88
C LEU A 234 50.02 -16.49 88.36
N ASN A 235 49.09 -17.36 88.71
CA ASN A 235 48.66 -17.57 90.10
C ASN A 235 49.48 -18.61 90.88
N SER A 236 50.38 -19.35 90.23
CA SER A 236 51.16 -20.44 90.85
C SER A 236 52.60 -20.06 91.22
N PHE A 237 53.05 -18.83 90.93
CA PHE A 237 54.36 -18.33 91.32
C PHE A 237 54.24 -17.28 92.44
N GLU A 238 54.77 -17.62 93.63
CA GLU A 238 55.00 -16.70 94.74
C GLU A 238 56.38 -16.05 94.56
N PHE A 239 56.40 -14.73 94.40
CA PHE A 239 57.62 -13.96 94.19
C PHE A 239 58.38 -13.83 95.51
N VAL A 240 59.48 -14.57 95.68
CA VAL A 240 60.39 -14.44 96.84
C VAL A 240 61.34 -13.27 96.58
N PRO A 241 61.30 -12.17 97.37
CA PRO A 241 62.28 -11.11 97.26
C PRO A 241 63.58 -11.55 97.95
N HIS A 242 64.67 -11.67 97.21
CA HIS A 242 66.01 -11.72 97.80
C HIS A 242 66.47 -10.29 98.10
N ASP A 243 66.39 -9.91 99.37
CA ASP A 243 67.16 -8.81 99.95
C ASP A 243 68.59 -9.28 100.19
N ASP A 244 69.57 -8.61 99.62
CA ASP A 244 70.90 -8.48 100.23
C ASP A 244 71.60 -7.19 99.74
N LYS A 245 71.83 -6.28 100.71
CA LYS A 245 72.70 -5.12 100.57
C LYS A 245 74.12 -5.51 100.98
N LYS A 246 75.13 -5.25 100.14
CA LYS A 246 76.35 -4.49 100.50
C LYS A 246 77.35 -4.33 99.34
N GLU A 247 77.48 -3.06 98.95
CA GLU A 247 78.70 -2.27 98.75
C GLU A 247 79.91 -2.79 97.94
N ALA A 248 80.25 -1.92 96.98
CA ALA A 248 81.59 -1.49 96.57
C ALA A 248 82.41 -2.42 95.67
N LYS A 249 82.50 -2.05 94.38
CA LYS A 249 83.65 -1.33 93.80
C LYS A 249 83.44 -1.07 92.30
N GLU A 250 84.14 -0.05 91.83
CA GLU A 250 84.41 0.27 90.42
C GLU A 250 84.41 -0.95 89.49
N GLU A 251 83.73 -0.85 88.35
CA GLU A 251 84.42 -0.90 87.06
C GLU A 251 83.46 -0.53 85.92
N VAL A 252 84.00 0.25 84.99
CA VAL A 252 83.40 0.65 83.73
C VAL A 252 83.01 -0.58 82.92
N SER A 253 81.71 -0.77 82.66
CA SER A 253 81.26 -1.27 81.37
C SER A 253 79.77 -1.00 81.19
N ASN A 254 79.43 -0.09 80.27
CA ASN A 254 78.22 -0.30 79.50
C ASN A 254 78.34 -1.71 78.93
N PRO A 255 77.41 -2.64 79.19
CA PRO A 255 77.33 -3.84 78.39
C PRO A 255 76.78 -3.37 77.05
N LEU A 256 77.69 -2.91 76.18
CA LEU A 256 77.47 -2.99 74.75
C LEU A 256 77.03 -4.43 74.52
N ASN A 257 75.74 -4.59 74.25
CA ASN A 257 75.09 -5.87 74.02
C ASN A 257 75.62 -6.36 72.66
N TYR A 258 76.83 -6.91 72.68
CA TYR A 258 77.49 -7.46 71.51
C TYR A 258 76.79 -8.77 71.19
N VAL A 259 75.83 -8.72 70.26
CA VAL A 259 75.28 -9.89 69.60
C VAL A 259 76.47 -10.65 68.98
N GLN A 260 76.60 -11.94 69.27
CA GLN A 260 77.63 -12.78 68.66
C GLN A 260 77.53 -12.68 67.14
N ARG A 261 78.69 -12.63 66.47
CA ARG A 261 78.75 -12.40 65.01
C ARG A 261 77.94 -13.45 64.25
N GLU A 262 77.92 -14.70 64.72
CA GLU A 262 77.10 -15.76 64.13
C GLU A 262 75.59 -15.52 64.27
N GLU A 263 75.15 -14.94 65.39
CA GLU A 263 73.74 -14.65 65.66
C GLU A 263 73.26 -13.45 64.84
N HIS A 264 74.09 -12.42 64.72
CA HIS A 264 73.87 -11.30 63.82
C HIS A 264 73.81 -11.77 62.35
N ASP A 265 74.73 -12.65 61.92
CA ASP A 265 74.71 -13.22 60.57
C ASP A 265 73.50 -14.14 60.35
N ARG A 266 73.00 -14.82 61.38
CA ARG A 266 71.75 -15.58 61.32
C ARG A 266 70.56 -14.65 61.09
N GLN A 267 70.46 -13.56 61.86
CA GLN A 267 69.42 -12.54 61.73
C GLN A 267 69.46 -11.86 60.35
N ILE A 268 70.64 -11.54 59.81
CA ILE A 268 70.78 -10.97 58.45
C ILE A 268 70.25 -11.95 57.40
N ARG A 269 70.60 -13.24 57.49
CA ARG A 269 70.12 -14.25 56.54
C ARG A 269 68.61 -14.47 56.63
N GLU A 270 68.04 -14.39 57.83
CA GLU A 270 66.61 -14.47 58.07
C GLU A 270 65.89 -13.28 57.42
N LEU A 271 66.34 -12.05 57.71
CA LEU A 271 65.81 -10.82 57.11
C LEU A 271 65.97 -10.80 55.58
N GLN A 272 67.08 -11.32 55.03
CA GLN A 272 67.25 -11.45 53.59
C GLN A 272 66.27 -12.45 52.96
N ARG A 273 65.95 -13.56 53.66
CA ARG A 273 64.91 -14.50 53.22
C ARG A 273 63.53 -13.85 53.28
N GLU A 274 63.20 -13.16 54.35
CA GLU A 274 61.93 -12.43 54.49
C GLU A 274 61.79 -11.36 53.41
N LEU A 275 62.84 -10.58 53.16
CA LEU A 275 62.85 -9.59 52.07
C LEU A 275 62.65 -10.25 50.70
N SER A 276 63.30 -11.39 50.44
CA SER A 276 63.14 -12.13 49.19
C SER A 276 61.71 -12.66 49.03
N LYS A 277 61.11 -13.15 50.12
CA LYS A 277 59.72 -13.61 50.15
C LYS A 277 58.75 -12.46 49.87
N MET A 278 58.92 -11.32 50.54
CA MET A 278 58.11 -10.11 50.34
C MET A 278 58.23 -9.56 48.91
N LEU A 279 59.43 -9.62 48.31
CA LEU A 279 59.64 -9.21 46.92
C LEU A 279 58.93 -10.14 45.92
N ALA A 280 58.93 -11.45 46.17
CA ALA A 280 58.21 -12.42 45.35
C ALA A 280 56.69 -12.19 45.42
N GLU A 281 56.14 -12.07 46.63
CA GLU A 281 54.70 -11.77 46.82
C GLU A 281 54.30 -10.45 46.17
N LYS A 282 55.14 -9.41 46.26
CA LYS A 282 54.91 -8.13 45.59
C LYS A 282 54.87 -8.28 44.06
N LEU A 283 55.73 -9.14 43.50
CA LEU A 283 55.76 -9.39 42.06
C LEU A 283 54.45 -10.06 41.61
N GLU A 284 54.00 -11.10 42.33
CA GLU A 284 52.74 -11.79 42.06
C GLU A 284 51.54 -10.84 42.13
N VAL A 285 51.48 -9.98 43.15
CA VAL A 285 50.42 -8.96 43.27
C VAL A 285 50.47 -7.96 42.10
N THR A 286 51.66 -7.61 41.63
CA THR A 286 51.84 -6.71 40.48
C THR A 286 51.34 -7.35 39.18
N ASP A 287 51.64 -8.64 38.98
CA ASP A 287 51.18 -9.40 37.82
C ASP A 287 49.65 -9.58 37.85
N MET A 288 49.08 -9.92 39.01
CA MET A 288 47.64 -10.00 39.20
C MET A 288 46.94 -8.66 38.92
N LYS A 289 47.51 -7.55 39.40
CA LYS A 289 47.01 -6.20 39.09
C LYS A 289 47.02 -5.93 37.59
N LYS A 290 48.06 -6.37 36.88
CA LYS A 290 48.15 -6.20 35.42
C LYS A 290 47.05 -6.98 34.69
N LEU A 291 46.77 -8.22 35.12
CA LEU A 291 45.67 -9.03 34.57
C LEU A 291 44.31 -8.36 34.79
N TYR A 292 44.03 -7.87 35.99
CA TYR A 292 42.77 -7.17 36.26
C TYR A 292 42.60 -5.89 35.43
N ILE A 293 43.69 -5.13 35.19
CA ILE A 293 43.63 -3.96 34.32
C ILE A 293 43.26 -4.38 32.89
N GLN A 294 43.88 -5.43 32.35
CA GLN A 294 43.59 -5.94 31.01
C GLN A 294 42.15 -6.43 30.88
N GLU A 295 41.64 -7.13 31.89
CA GLU A 295 40.26 -7.58 31.92
C GLU A 295 39.27 -6.41 31.95
N ILE A 296 39.55 -5.40 32.79
CA ILE A 296 38.75 -4.16 32.83
C ILE A 296 38.75 -3.46 31.47
N ASP A 297 39.90 -3.37 30.80
CA ASP A 297 39.99 -2.71 29.50
C ASP A 297 39.25 -3.49 28.40
N CYS A 298 39.30 -4.82 28.42
CA CYS A 298 38.50 -5.68 27.54
C CYS A 298 36.99 -5.46 27.79
N LEU A 299 36.56 -5.43 29.05
CA LEU A 299 35.17 -5.18 29.42
C LEU A 299 34.69 -3.79 28.98
N LYS A 300 35.54 -2.76 29.08
CA LYS A 300 35.20 -1.41 28.58
C LYS A 300 34.98 -1.39 27.08
N VAL A 301 35.86 -2.02 26.30
CA VAL A 301 35.71 -2.11 24.84
C VAL A 301 34.42 -2.83 24.47
N ASN A 302 34.13 -3.95 25.15
CA ASN A 302 32.89 -4.69 24.93
C ASN A 302 31.66 -3.84 25.28
N LEU A 303 31.68 -3.12 26.40
CA LEU A 303 30.61 -2.22 26.79
C LEU A 303 30.36 -1.14 25.73
N THR A 304 31.40 -0.44 25.28
CA THR A 304 31.28 0.59 24.24
C THR A 304 30.74 0.01 22.94
N SER A 305 31.21 -1.18 22.53
CA SER A 305 30.69 -1.84 21.32
C SER A 305 29.21 -2.23 21.45
N ALA A 306 28.77 -2.64 22.64
CA ALA A 306 27.38 -2.97 22.91
C ALA A 306 26.50 -1.70 22.92
N GLU A 307 26.98 -0.61 23.51
CA GLU A 307 26.30 0.69 23.51
C GLU A 307 26.12 1.24 22.08
N GLU A 308 27.16 1.17 21.24
CA GLU A 308 27.09 1.56 19.84
C GLU A 308 26.08 0.73 19.05
N LEU A 309 26.02 -0.58 19.31
CA LEU A 309 25.03 -1.47 18.70
C LEU A 309 23.61 -1.11 19.14
N MET A 310 23.38 -0.87 20.44
CA MET A 310 22.07 -0.45 20.94
C MET A 310 21.63 0.88 20.29
N HIS A 311 22.52 1.87 20.22
CA HIS A 311 22.21 3.13 19.54
C HIS A 311 21.93 2.96 18.04
N LYS A 312 22.57 1.99 17.39
CA LYS A 312 22.25 1.66 16.01
C LYS A 312 20.86 1.06 15.89
N MET A 313 20.53 0.09 16.74
CA MET A 313 19.20 -0.51 16.76
C MET A 313 18.10 0.52 17.06
N GLU A 314 18.32 1.45 17.99
CA GLU A 314 17.38 2.54 18.29
C GLU A 314 17.15 3.44 17.06
N ARG A 315 18.21 3.78 16.33
CA ARG A 315 18.09 4.56 15.08
C ARG A 315 17.30 3.80 14.02
N ASP A 316 17.57 2.51 13.84
CA ASP A 316 16.87 1.67 12.87
C ASP A 316 15.37 1.54 13.23
N ILE A 317 15.04 1.37 14.52
CA ILE A 317 13.66 1.35 15.03
C ILE A 317 12.96 2.67 14.73
N ASN A 318 13.59 3.80 15.04
CA ASN A 318 13.00 5.13 14.79
C ASN A 318 12.77 5.37 13.29
N GLN A 319 13.69 4.92 12.43
CA GLN A 319 13.54 5.03 10.97
C GLN A 319 12.38 4.17 10.44
N LEU A 320 12.24 2.94 10.95
CA LEU A 320 11.13 2.06 10.60
C LEU A 320 9.80 2.65 11.04
N GLN A 321 9.72 3.16 12.28
CA GLN A 321 8.53 3.83 12.80
C GLN A 321 8.13 5.05 11.95
N ALA A 322 9.09 5.88 11.54
CA ALA A 322 8.81 7.02 10.67
C ALA A 322 8.28 6.58 9.30
N THR A 323 8.83 5.50 8.74
CA THR A 323 8.37 4.95 7.45
C THR A 323 6.97 4.36 7.56
N ASP A 324 6.66 3.66 8.66
CA ASP A 324 5.33 3.10 8.91
C ASP A 324 4.28 4.19 9.07
N ILE A 325 4.61 5.29 9.77
CA ILE A 325 3.71 6.46 9.87
C ILE A 325 3.40 7.04 8.48
N GLN A 326 4.42 7.24 7.64
CA GLN A 326 4.21 7.77 6.28
C GLN A 326 3.32 6.85 5.42
N ARG A 327 3.54 5.53 5.51
CA ARG A 327 2.70 4.56 4.80
C ARG A 327 1.27 4.53 5.32
N GLN A 328 1.09 4.69 6.62
CA GLN A 328 -0.24 4.75 7.23
C GLN A 328 -1.01 5.99 6.75
N GLU A 329 -0.35 7.16 6.68
CA GLU A 329 -0.94 8.38 6.11
C GLU A 329 -1.35 8.20 4.63
N GLU A 330 -0.52 7.52 3.82
CA GLU A 330 -0.85 7.20 2.43
C GLU A 330 -2.07 6.28 2.32
N ILE A 331 -2.13 5.23 3.16
CA ILE A 331 -3.28 4.32 3.22
C ILE A 331 -4.55 5.07 3.58
N GLU A 332 -4.50 5.95 4.59
CA GLU A 332 -5.65 6.77 5.00
C GLU A 332 -6.12 7.72 3.90
N HIS A 333 -5.18 8.33 3.19
CA HIS A 333 -5.49 9.17 2.02
C HIS A 333 -6.21 8.36 0.92
N LEU A 334 -5.67 7.19 0.55
CA LEU A 334 -6.26 6.32 -0.47
C LEU A 334 -7.62 5.77 -0.04
N GLN A 335 -7.80 5.44 1.24
CA GLN A 335 -9.09 5.02 1.79
C GLN A 335 -10.14 6.13 1.66
N THR A 336 -9.77 7.35 2.02
CA THR A 336 -10.65 8.52 1.88
C THR A 336 -11.01 8.76 0.42
N GLN A 337 -10.05 8.67 -0.49
CA GLN A 337 -10.29 8.80 -1.93
C GLN A 337 -11.26 7.73 -2.45
N ASN A 338 -11.05 6.47 -2.06
CA ASN A 338 -11.96 5.38 -2.42
C ASN A 338 -13.37 5.60 -1.89
N GLU A 339 -13.50 6.13 -0.66
CA GLU A 339 -14.81 6.39 -0.08
C GLU A 339 -15.55 7.52 -0.81
N ILE A 340 -14.84 8.57 -1.22
CA ILE A 340 -15.39 9.65 -2.05
C ILE A 340 -15.88 9.07 -3.38
N TYR A 341 -15.03 8.33 -4.10
CA TYR A 341 -15.45 7.73 -5.38
C TYR A 341 -16.62 6.76 -5.25
N ARG A 342 -16.68 6.02 -4.14
CA ARG A 342 -17.83 5.15 -3.86
C ARG A 342 -19.11 5.98 -3.68
N ARG A 343 -19.08 7.04 -2.88
CA ARG A 343 -20.24 7.93 -2.69
C ARG A 343 -20.65 8.60 -3.99
N ASP A 344 -19.70 9.11 -4.77
CA ASP A 344 -19.97 9.74 -6.07
C ASP A 344 -20.61 8.75 -7.04
N PHE A 345 -20.12 7.51 -7.09
CA PHE A 345 -20.70 6.47 -7.92
C PHE A 345 -22.12 6.10 -7.49
N GLU A 346 -22.37 5.97 -6.18
CA GLU A 346 -23.69 5.68 -5.62
C GLU A 346 -24.68 6.82 -5.92
N MET A 347 -24.23 8.07 -5.81
CA MET A 347 -25.02 9.26 -6.14
C MET A 347 -25.38 9.31 -7.62
N GLU A 348 -24.40 9.15 -8.51
CA GLU A 348 -24.62 9.11 -9.96
C GLU A 348 -25.57 7.97 -10.35
N ARG A 349 -25.45 6.81 -9.68
CA ARG A 349 -26.37 5.69 -9.89
C ARG A 349 -27.80 6.05 -9.49
N ALA A 350 -27.99 6.63 -8.31
CA ALA A 350 -29.32 7.05 -7.84
C ALA A 350 -29.95 8.08 -8.78
N ASP A 351 -29.17 9.05 -9.28
CA ASP A 351 -29.63 10.05 -10.24
C ASP A 351 -30.00 9.42 -11.59
N ARG A 352 -29.23 8.44 -12.08
CA ARG A 352 -29.59 7.69 -13.29
C ARG A 352 -30.87 6.87 -13.12
N GLU A 353 -31.04 6.22 -11.98
CA GLU A 353 -32.26 5.46 -11.68
C GLU A 353 -33.48 6.38 -11.62
N LYS A 354 -33.34 7.57 -11.01
CA LYS A 354 -34.38 8.60 -11.00
C LYS A 354 -34.72 9.09 -12.41
N ASN A 355 -33.71 9.44 -13.22
CA ASN A 355 -33.92 9.89 -14.61
C ASN A 355 -34.57 8.80 -15.48
N ALA A 356 -34.21 7.53 -15.27
CA ALA A 356 -34.86 6.41 -15.95
C ALA A 356 -36.33 6.29 -15.54
N GLY A 357 -36.65 6.44 -14.25
CA GLY A 357 -38.03 6.46 -13.75
C GLY A 357 -38.85 7.63 -14.29
N GLU A 358 -38.30 8.84 -14.32
CA GLU A 358 -38.95 10.02 -14.90
C GLU A 358 -39.20 9.84 -16.40
N LYS A 359 -38.23 9.25 -17.14
CA LYS A 359 -38.40 8.91 -18.56
C LYS A 359 -39.53 7.91 -18.78
N GLU A 360 -39.64 6.88 -17.95
CA GLU A 360 -40.74 5.91 -18.02
C GLU A 360 -42.09 6.59 -17.76
N GLN A 361 -42.14 7.46 -16.75
CA GLN A 361 -43.33 8.27 -16.44
C GLN A 361 -43.75 9.13 -17.65
N TYR A 362 -42.82 9.85 -18.28
CA TYR A 362 -43.12 10.65 -19.48
C TYR A 362 -43.63 9.80 -20.65
N LEU A 363 -43.12 8.59 -20.83
CA LEU A 363 -43.62 7.67 -21.86
C LEU A 363 -45.05 7.19 -21.57
N LEU A 364 -45.37 6.91 -20.30
CA LEU A 364 -46.74 6.57 -19.88
C LEU A 364 -47.71 7.73 -20.14
N ASP A 365 -47.32 8.94 -19.77
CA ASP A 365 -48.12 10.15 -19.98
C ASP A 365 -48.33 10.43 -21.47
N LEU A 366 -47.28 10.28 -22.30
CA LEU A 366 -47.37 10.41 -23.76
C LEU A 366 -48.37 9.40 -24.36
N ARG A 367 -48.31 8.13 -23.95
CA ARG A 367 -49.27 7.10 -24.39
C ARG A 367 -50.70 7.42 -23.93
N SER A 368 -50.87 7.98 -22.73
CA SER A 368 -52.17 8.42 -22.22
C SER A 368 -52.75 9.56 -23.05
N LEU A 369 -51.92 10.56 -23.37
CA LEU A 369 -52.30 11.69 -24.22
C LEU A 369 -52.60 11.27 -25.66
N GLN A 370 -51.80 10.37 -26.23
CA GLN A 370 -52.04 9.81 -27.56
C GLN A 370 -53.39 9.08 -27.62
N ARG A 371 -53.72 8.27 -26.59
CA ARG A 371 -55.04 7.63 -26.50
C ARG A 371 -56.18 8.65 -26.43
N ARG A 372 -56.09 9.67 -25.58
CA ARG A 372 -57.12 10.73 -25.51
C ARG A 372 -57.27 11.49 -26.83
N ASN A 373 -56.16 11.82 -27.49
CA ASN A 373 -56.22 12.48 -28.80
C ASN A 373 -56.88 11.58 -29.85
N GLN A 374 -56.57 10.29 -29.84
CA GLN A 374 -57.23 9.31 -30.72
C GLN A 374 -58.74 9.25 -30.45
N GLU A 375 -59.15 9.17 -29.18
CA GLU A 375 -60.57 9.21 -28.77
C GLU A 375 -61.27 10.49 -29.22
N LEU A 376 -60.60 11.65 -29.13
CA LEU A 376 -61.14 12.93 -29.60
C LEU A 376 -61.27 12.97 -31.13
N ILE A 377 -60.28 12.46 -31.86
CA ILE A 377 -60.34 12.34 -33.32
C ILE A 377 -61.51 11.42 -33.73
N GLU A 378 -61.68 10.29 -33.04
CA GLU A 378 -62.80 9.37 -33.27
C GLU A 378 -64.14 10.03 -32.96
N ALA A 379 -64.27 10.76 -31.86
CA ALA A 379 -65.49 11.50 -31.51
C ALA A 379 -65.82 12.59 -32.53
N LEU A 380 -64.82 13.33 -33.03
CA LEU A 380 -65.01 14.30 -34.11
C LEU A 380 -65.44 13.60 -35.41
N ALA A 381 -64.79 12.50 -35.78
CA ALA A 381 -65.16 11.73 -36.97
C ALA A 381 -66.59 11.17 -36.86
N GLU A 382 -67.01 10.71 -35.68
CA GLU A 382 -68.38 10.26 -35.41
C GLU A 382 -69.38 11.42 -35.50
N SER A 383 -69.02 12.61 -35.01
CA SER A 383 -69.83 13.82 -35.17
C SER A 383 -70.01 14.21 -36.65
N HIS A 384 -68.98 14.00 -37.48
CA HIS A 384 -69.03 14.23 -38.93
C HIS A 384 -69.78 13.14 -39.72
N LYS A 385 -69.99 11.95 -39.13
CA LYS A 385 -70.82 10.87 -39.71
C LYS A 385 -72.31 11.00 -39.38
N SER A 386 -72.68 11.91 -38.46
CA SER A 386 -74.08 12.26 -38.26
C SER A 386 -74.59 13.05 -39.48
N PRO A 387 -75.64 12.60 -40.20
CA PRO A 387 -76.13 13.31 -41.37
C PRO A 387 -76.96 14.50 -40.90
N LYS A 388 -76.40 15.71 -40.96
CA LYS A 388 -77.23 16.92 -41.03
C LYS A 388 -77.50 17.26 -42.49
N SER A 389 -78.73 16.98 -42.89
CA SER A 389 -79.40 17.68 -43.97
C SER A 389 -79.26 19.21 -43.81
N GLY A 390 -79.06 19.89 -44.94
CA GLY A 390 -79.50 21.28 -45.07
C GLY A 390 -78.43 22.38 -45.20
N SER A 391 -77.83 22.42 -46.39
CA SER A 391 -77.56 23.63 -47.21
C SER A 391 -76.41 24.63 -46.92
N PRO A 392 -75.92 25.30 -47.99
CA PRO A 392 -74.63 25.98 -48.04
C PRO A 392 -74.74 27.52 -48.08
N SER A 393 -73.63 28.24 -47.79
CA SER A 393 -73.10 29.35 -48.62
C SER A 393 -71.90 30.07 -47.98
N PRO A 394 -71.07 30.76 -48.79
CA PRO A 394 -69.68 31.12 -48.48
C PRO A 394 -69.47 32.61 -48.21
N SER A 395 -68.43 32.96 -47.43
CA SER A 395 -67.79 34.29 -47.48
C SER A 395 -66.31 34.22 -47.12
N THR A 396 -65.49 34.59 -48.08
CA THR A 396 -64.07 34.92 -48.00
C THR A 396 -63.81 36.33 -47.43
N SER A 397 -62.54 36.56 -47.05
CA SER A 397 -61.83 37.84 -46.81
C SER A 397 -62.10 38.57 -45.49
N GLY A 398 -61.11 39.11 -44.76
CA GLY A 398 -59.67 39.21 -44.99
C GLY A 398 -59.01 39.99 -43.84
N VAL A 399 -57.69 39.83 -43.72
CA VAL A 399 -56.68 40.75 -43.16
C VAL A 399 -57.04 41.59 -41.92
N SER A 400 -56.41 41.25 -40.79
CA SER A 400 -55.79 42.25 -39.91
C SER A 400 -54.68 41.61 -39.07
N SER A 401 -53.45 41.94 -39.47
CA SER A 401 -52.26 41.91 -38.65
C SER A 401 -52.32 43.07 -37.64
N LEU A 402 -51.81 42.83 -36.42
CA LEU A 402 -51.21 43.74 -35.44
C LEU A 402 -51.84 43.77 -34.04
N ARG A 403 -50.93 43.61 -33.06
CA ARG A 403 -51.00 43.76 -31.59
C ARG A 403 -51.40 42.47 -30.87
N GLU A 404 -50.49 41.67 -30.31
CA GLU A 404 -49.36 42.03 -29.41
C GLU A 404 -49.83 42.98 -28.31
N ASP A 405 -50.55 42.43 -27.33
CA ASP A 405 -50.55 42.83 -25.91
C ASP A 405 -51.78 42.25 -25.21
N GLN A 406 -51.57 41.24 -24.35
CA GLN A 406 -52.25 41.01 -23.05
C GLN A 406 -52.07 39.55 -22.59
N ARG A 407 -50.97 39.29 -21.87
CA ARG A 407 -50.94 38.25 -20.84
C ARG A 407 -51.30 38.90 -19.50
N PRO A 408 -52.31 38.42 -18.77
CA PRO A 408 -52.43 38.71 -17.34
C PRO A 408 -51.38 37.89 -16.58
N VAL A 409 -50.38 38.58 -16.07
CA VAL A 409 -49.53 38.10 -14.96
C VAL A 409 -50.33 38.34 -13.68
N LEU A 410 -50.55 37.28 -12.90
CA LEU A 410 -50.88 37.40 -11.49
C LEU A 410 -49.76 36.76 -10.68
N ASP A 411 -49.28 37.57 -9.76
CA ASP A 411 -48.10 37.41 -8.95
C ASP A 411 -48.17 36.24 -7.97
N ALA A 412 -47.06 35.51 -7.86
CA ALA A 412 -46.71 34.79 -6.65
C ALA A 412 -45.59 35.58 -5.96
N ASN A 413 -45.94 36.16 -4.80
CA ASN A 413 -45.01 36.78 -3.88
C ASN A 413 -43.84 35.85 -3.51
N GLY A 414 -42.63 36.43 -3.47
CA GLY A 414 -41.63 35.99 -2.49
C GLY A 414 -40.17 36.04 -2.96
N ALA A 415 -39.57 37.23 -2.87
CA ALA A 415 -38.14 37.48 -2.71
C ALA A 415 -37.19 37.12 -3.87
N ASP A 416 -36.88 38.12 -4.69
CA ASP A 416 -35.58 38.19 -5.37
C ASP A 416 -34.98 39.59 -5.24
N ALA A 417 -33.82 39.62 -4.57
CA ALA A 417 -32.90 40.74 -4.60
C ALA A 417 -32.30 40.82 -6.03
N ARG A 418 -32.43 41.97 -6.68
CA ARG A 418 -31.71 42.26 -7.93
C ARG A 418 -30.19 42.27 -7.67
N PRO A 419 -29.37 41.43 -8.32
CA PRO A 419 -27.98 41.76 -8.58
C PRO A 419 -27.91 42.55 -9.89
N ALA A 420 -27.13 43.63 -9.87
CA ALA A 420 -26.78 44.39 -11.06
C ALA A 420 -26.11 43.51 -12.13
N ASP A 421 -26.37 43.83 -13.40
CA ASP A 421 -25.63 43.49 -14.62
C ASP A 421 -24.54 42.42 -14.47
N SER A 422 -24.87 41.19 -14.88
CA SER A 422 -23.93 40.10 -15.12
C SER A 422 -23.03 40.36 -16.33
N ALA A 423 -22.26 41.45 -16.30
CA ALA A 423 -21.19 41.70 -17.26
C ALA A 423 -20.07 40.67 -17.01
N LEU A 424 -19.92 39.72 -17.94
CA LEU A 424 -18.90 38.68 -17.90
C LEU A 424 -17.53 39.34 -18.09
N ARG A 425 -16.62 39.26 -17.11
CA ARG A 425 -15.33 39.96 -17.16
C ARG A 425 -14.16 39.01 -17.41
N CYS A 426 -13.18 39.49 -18.19
CA CYS A 426 -11.92 38.80 -18.39
C CYS A 426 -11.07 38.86 -17.12
N PRO A 427 -10.60 37.73 -16.55
CA PRO A 427 -9.79 37.74 -15.33
C PRO A 427 -8.38 38.34 -15.53
N ILE A 428 -7.93 38.47 -16.77
CA ILE A 428 -6.57 38.94 -17.11
C ILE A 428 -6.54 40.47 -17.28
N CYS A 429 -7.57 41.06 -17.90
CA CYS A 429 -7.59 42.50 -18.20
C CYS A 429 -8.85 43.24 -17.71
N SER A 430 -9.74 42.56 -16.99
CA SER A 430 -10.95 43.09 -16.36
C SER A 430 -11.98 43.75 -17.29
N LYS A 431 -11.82 43.59 -18.62
CA LYS A 431 -12.80 44.04 -19.62
C LYS A 431 -14.11 43.25 -19.50
N GLY A 432 -15.24 43.96 -19.56
CA GLY A 432 -16.58 43.36 -19.49
C GLY A 432 -17.13 43.01 -20.86
N PHE A 433 -17.88 41.92 -20.93
CA PHE A 433 -18.45 41.33 -22.13
C PHE A 433 -19.90 40.92 -21.87
N ASN A 434 -20.72 41.03 -22.91
CA ASN A 434 -22.17 40.79 -22.84
C ASN A 434 -22.54 39.35 -23.22
N SER A 435 -21.57 38.51 -23.60
CA SER A 435 -21.80 37.10 -23.93
C SER A 435 -20.58 36.24 -23.62
N LEU A 436 -20.82 34.99 -23.22
CA LEU A 436 -19.79 34.03 -22.81
C LEU A 436 -18.84 33.67 -23.96
N SER A 437 -19.36 33.55 -25.19
CA SER A 437 -18.56 33.21 -26.37
C SER A 437 -17.51 34.28 -26.69
N VAL A 438 -17.89 35.56 -26.59
CA VAL A 438 -16.96 36.68 -26.82
C VAL A 438 -15.94 36.79 -25.69
N LEU A 439 -16.35 36.55 -24.44
CA LEU A 439 -15.41 36.47 -23.32
C LEU A 439 -14.39 35.34 -23.53
N GLN A 440 -14.84 34.14 -23.89
CA GLN A 440 -13.96 32.97 -24.04
C GLN A 440 -12.94 33.17 -25.16
N SER A 441 -13.35 33.72 -26.31
CA SER A 441 -12.43 34.09 -27.39
C SER A 441 -11.41 35.13 -26.91
N HIS A 442 -11.86 36.15 -26.19
CA HIS A 442 -10.98 37.20 -25.69
C HIS A 442 -10.00 36.71 -24.61
N VAL A 443 -10.42 35.80 -23.72
CA VAL A 443 -9.56 35.21 -22.69
C VAL A 443 -8.43 34.41 -23.34
N ASN A 444 -8.73 33.62 -24.38
CA ASN A 444 -7.70 32.91 -25.14
C ASN A 444 -6.70 33.89 -25.79
N ASP A 445 -7.20 34.93 -26.47
CA ASP A 445 -6.35 35.96 -27.06
C ASP A 445 -5.51 36.75 -26.02
N CYS A 446 -6.04 36.90 -24.79
CA CYS A 446 -5.36 37.58 -23.69
C CYS A 446 -4.31 36.70 -23.01
N LEU A 447 -4.49 35.38 -23.02
CA LEU A 447 -3.50 34.41 -22.55
C LEU A 447 -2.31 34.34 -23.50
N ASP A 448 -2.53 34.46 -24.82
CA ASP A 448 -1.46 34.35 -25.82
C ASP A 448 -0.58 35.62 -25.93
N LYS A 449 -1.01 36.76 -25.37
CA LYS A 449 -0.35 38.08 -25.51
C LYS A 449 0.36 38.58 -24.24
N ASN A 450 0.22 37.89 -23.12
CA ASN A 450 0.93 38.16 -21.86
C ASN A 450 1.82 36.96 -21.53
#